data_AF-A0A7F5R349-F1
#
_entry.id   AF-A0A7F5R349-F1
#
_cell.length_a   1.000
_cell.length_b   1.000
_cell.length_c   1.000
_cell.angle_alpha   90.00
_cell.angle_beta   90.00
_cell.angle_gamma   90.00
#
_symmetry.space_group_name_H-M   'P 1'
#
loop_
_entity.id
_entity.type
_entity.pdbx_description
1 polymer ?
#
loop_
_entity_poly.entity_id
_entity_poly.type
_entity_poly.pdbx_seq_one_letter_code
_entity_poly.pdbx_strand_id
1 'polypeptide(L)'
;MSDEDSEMESSEDVTTEMMFIAERVKAFPEILEKSQVPAIKRKKTAALTQIVKEYVTLFGKGMEIKAFMKKVNNMKTRLKNKTDRNKTGNKPIRLLSWERIMLKAMHADINPVLSQVPGAFAIGVPTQPPLPTLRNDIMTEKIVPNKLSPKPRDVCGKPEESDETKQLTTAQLQRLVFVEQLKVARLQQQYFSAKLQQLDETYNK
;
A
#
# COMPACT_ATOMS: atom_id res chain seq x y z
N MET A 1 -6.08 52.41 -12.52
CA MET A 1 -6.90 51.29 -13.03
C MET A 1 -5.90 50.20 -13.38
N SER A 2 -5.18 49.58 -12.44
CA SER A 2 -5.59 48.88 -11.21
C SER A 2 -6.32 47.57 -11.52
N ASP A 3 -5.57 46.60 -12.04
CA ASP A 3 -5.91 45.18 -12.07
C ASP A 3 -4.86 44.42 -11.25
N GLU A 4 -4.98 44.49 -9.93
CA GLU A 4 -4.31 43.58 -9.00
C GLU A 4 -5.30 43.30 -7.87
N ASP A 5 -6.08 42.22 -8.01
CA ASP A 5 -6.69 41.55 -6.85
C ASP A 5 -7.15 40.13 -7.20
N SER A 6 -6.93 39.22 -6.23
CA SER A 6 -7.61 37.94 -6.03
C SER A 6 -7.00 36.63 -6.58
N GLU A 7 -5.82 36.24 -6.09
CA GLU A 7 -5.45 34.81 -5.96
C GLU A 7 -4.77 34.50 -4.60
N MET A 8 -5.34 34.97 -3.48
CA MET A 8 -4.79 34.74 -2.12
C MET A 8 -5.73 33.96 -1.17
N GLU A 9 -6.79 33.34 -1.67
CA GLU A 9 -7.59 32.36 -0.92
C GLU A 9 -7.22 30.93 -1.36
N SER A 10 -6.74 30.06 -0.46
CA SER A 10 -7.08 28.60 -0.50
C SER A 10 -6.28 27.70 0.45
N SER A 11 -5.18 28.14 1.07
CA SER A 11 -4.37 27.22 1.88
C SER A 11 -5.06 26.81 3.18
N GLU A 12 -5.80 27.72 3.83
CA GLU A 12 -6.50 27.46 5.08
C GLU A 12 -7.76 26.60 4.89
N ASP A 13 -8.54 26.83 3.83
CA ASP A 13 -9.77 26.08 3.53
C ASP A 13 -9.46 24.58 3.33
N VAL A 14 -8.37 24.27 2.62
CA VAL A 14 -7.91 22.88 2.40
C VAL A 14 -7.52 22.21 3.72
N THR A 15 -6.90 22.94 4.66
CA THR A 15 -6.54 22.37 5.98
C THR A 15 -7.76 22.12 6.86
N THR A 16 -8.75 23.02 6.81
CA THR A 16 -10.01 22.92 7.55
C THR A 16 -10.85 21.75 7.03
N GLU A 17 -10.89 21.57 5.72
CA GLU A 17 -11.55 20.45 5.08
C GLU A 17 -10.91 19.10 5.47
N MET A 18 -9.58 19.01 5.47
CA MET A 18 -8.87 17.80 5.89
C MET A 18 -9.09 17.47 7.38
N MET A 19 -9.21 18.49 8.23
CA MET A 19 -9.55 18.33 9.65
C MET A 19 -10.94 17.73 9.82
N PHE A 20 -11.94 18.31 9.14
CA PHE A 20 -13.32 17.81 9.17
C PHE A 20 -13.39 16.34 8.76
N ILE A 21 -12.74 15.97 7.66
CA ILE A 21 -12.72 14.58 7.18
C ILE A 21 -12.09 13.65 8.23
N ALA A 22 -10.96 14.04 8.83
CA ALA A 22 -10.29 13.22 9.83
C ALA A 22 -11.15 12.99 11.09
N GLU A 23 -11.86 14.02 11.55
CA GLU A 23 -12.76 13.92 12.70
C GLU A 23 -13.95 12.99 12.43
N ARG A 24 -14.58 13.10 11.25
CA ARG A 24 -15.70 12.24 10.88
C ARG A 24 -15.27 10.80 10.68
N VAL A 25 -14.09 10.55 10.10
CA VAL A 25 -13.53 9.20 9.99
C VAL A 25 -13.25 8.59 11.37
N LYS A 26 -12.83 9.39 12.35
CA LYS A 26 -12.65 8.94 13.73
C LYS A 26 -13.98 8.60 14.42
N ALA A 27 -15.04 9.37 14.13
CA ALA A 27 -16.37 9.13 14.69
C ALA A 27 -17.07 7.90 14.08
N PHE A 28 -16.84 7.63 12.80
CA PHE A 28 -17.45 6.52 12.05
C PHE A 28 -16.37 5.51 11.58
N PRO A 29 -15.88 4.63 12.46
CA PRO A 29 -14.84 3.66 12.12
C PRO A 29 -15.26 2.67 11.02
N GLU A 30 -16.57 2.46 10.81
CA GLU A 30 -17.12 1.58 9.78
C GLU A 30 -16.71 2.02 8.36
N ILE A 31 -16.33 3.29 8.18
CA ILE A 31 -15.85 3.82 6.90
C ILE A 31 -14.50 3.20 6.51
N LEU A 32 -13.65 2.93 7.51
CA LEU A 32 -12.35 2.30 7.30
C LEU A 32 -12.45 0.77 7.25
N GLU A 33 -13.52 0.20 7.78
CA GLU A 33 -13.75 -1.22 7.78
C GLU A 33 -13.90 -1.77 6.35
N LYS A 34 -13.23 -2.92 6.11
CA LYS A 34 -13.19 -3.60 4.81
C LYS A 34 -14.15 -4.80 4.72
N SER A 35 -14.93 -5.05 5.77
CA SER A 35 -15.85 -6.17 5.85
C SER A 35 -16.86 -6.16 4.69
N GLN A 36 -17.12 -7.33 4.12
CA GLN A 36 -18.11 -7.52 3.04
C GLN A 36 -19.50 -7.90 3.57
N VAL A 37 -19.67 -7.95 4.89
CA VAL A 37 -20.95 -8.31 5.51
C VAL A 37 -22.02 -7.26 5.12
N PRO A 38 -23.19 -7.68 4.60
CA PRO A 38 -24.22 -6.76 4.12
C PRO A 38 -24.67 -5.73 5.17
N ALA A 39 -24.78 -6.12 6.44
CA ALA A 39 -25.14 -5.23 7.54
C ALA A 39 -24.12 -4.08 7.71
N ILE A 40 -22.83 -4.38 7.63
CA ILE A 40 -21.75 -3.39 7.76
C ILE A 40 -21.71 -2.48 6.54
N LYS A 41 -21.94 -3.04 5.33
CA LYS A 41 -22.03 -2.22 4.10
C LYS A 41 -23.19 -1.22 4.17
N ARG A 42 -24.35 -1.62 4.71
CA ARG A 42 -25.49 -0.70 4.92
C ARG A 42 -25.14 0.41 5.91
N LYS A 43 -24.55 0.06 7.07
CA LYS A 43 -24.09 1.05 8.06
C LYS A 43 -23.09 2.04 7.46
N LYS A 44 -22.11 1.54 6.71
CA LYS A 44 -21.11 2.35 6.01
C LYS A 44 -21.73 3.32 5.01
N THR A 45 -22.65 2.85 4.17
CA THR A 45 -23.34 3.72 3.21
C THR A 45 -24.15 4.79 3.95
N ALA A 46 -24.88 4.42 5.01
CA ALA A 46 -25.64 5.38 5.81
C ALA A 46 -24.74 6.47 6.43
N ALA A 47 -23.61 6.07 7.02
CA ALA A 47 -22.63 7.00 7.57
C ALA A 47 -22.04 7.93 6.49
N LEU A 48 -21.71 7.40 5.31
CA LEU A 48 -21.18 8.19 4.20
C LEU A 48 -22.21 9.21 3.68
N THR A 49 -23.48 8.82 3.55
CA THR A 49 -24.55 9.73 3.15
C THR A 49 -24.72 10.86 4.17
N GLN A 50 -24.64 10.54 5.47
CA GLN A 50 -24.71 11.55 6.53
C GLN A 50 -23.55 12.54 6.44
N ILE A 51 -22.31 12.05 6.31
CA ILE A 51 -21.13 12.91 6.26
C ILE A 51 -21.15 13.81 5.02
N VAL A 52 -21.56 13.28 3.87
CA VAL A 52 -21.68 14.09 2.65
C VAL A 52 -22.72 15.20 2.84
N LYS A 53 -23.84 14.91 3.51
CA LYS A 53 -24.85 15.94 3.82
C LYS A 53 -24.27 17.03 4.73
N GLU A 54 -23.56 16.65 5.79
CA GLU A 54 -22.88 17.59 6.70
C GLU A 54 -21.80 18.41 5.98
N TYR A 55 -21.06 17.77 5.06
CA TYR A 55 -20.05 18.43 4.25
C TYR A 55 -20.65 19.53 3.37
N VAL A 56 -21.77 19.24 2.69
CA VAL A 56 -22.47 20.23 1.85
C VAL A 56 -22.98 21.39 2.71
N THR A 57 -23.47 21.13 3.93
CA THR A 57 -23.93 22.20 4.82
C THR A 57 -22.80 23.10 5.33
N LEU A 58 -21.59 22.56 5.55
CA LEU A 58 -20.48 23.33 6.11
C LEU A 58 -19.66 24.07 5.05
N PHE A 59 -19.41 23.44 3.91
CA PHE A 59 -18.53 23.98 2.87
C PHE A 59 -19.29 24.52 1.65
N GLY A 60 -20.60 24.33 1.58
CA GLY A 60 -21.43 24.76 0.43
C GLY A 60 -21.14 24.02 -0.88
N LYS A 61 -20.19 23.07 -0.89
CA LYS A 61 -19.71 22.36 -2.07
C LYS A 61 -20.37 20.98 -2.16
N GLY A 62 -21.06 20.71 -3.26
CA GLY A 62 -21.60 19.39 -3.57
C GLY A 62 -20.48 18.35 -3.73
N MET A 63 -20.53 17.26 -2.96
CA MET A 63 -19.53 16.19 -3.04
C MET A 63 -20.19 14.82 -3.23
N GLU A 64 -19.72 14.04 -4.20
CA GLU A 64 -20.16 12.65 -4.38
C GLU A 64 -19.47 11.73 -3.34
N ILE A 65 -20.17 10.68 -2.89
CA ILE A 65 -19.62 9.66 -1.96
C ILE A 65 -18.30 9.06 -2.48
N LYS A 66 -18.19 8.82 -3.79
CA LYS A 66 -16.95 8.30 -4.41
C LYS A 66 -15.80 9.29 -4.29
N ALA A 67 -16.06 10.58 -4.52
CA ALA A 67 -15.07 11.64 -4.40
C ALA A 67 -14.59 11.79 -2.94
N PHE A 68 -15.52 11.76 -1.99
CA PHE A 68 -15.22 11.77 -0.55
C PHE A 68 -14.29 10.60 -0.18
N MET A 69 -14.65 9.37 -0.57
CA MET A 69 -13.83 8.19 -0.29
C MET A 69 -12.46 8.24 -0.97
N LYS A 70 -12.37 8.79 -2.19
CA LYS A 70 -11.09 9.02 -2.87
C LYS A 70 -10.22 9.98 -2.07
N LYS A 71 -10.79 11.04 -1.50
CA LYS A 71 -10.07 12.01 -0.65
C LYS A 71 -9.56 11.36 0.62
N VAL A 72 -10.41 10.59 1.32
CA VAL A 72 -10.02 9.78 2.48
C VAL A 72 -8.87 8.81 2.12
N ASN A 73 -8.94 8.14 0.97
CA ASN A 73 -7.88 7.24 0.52
C ASN A 73 -6.56 7.96 0.24
N ASN A 74 -6.61 9.12 -0.42
CA ASN A 74 -5.43 9.96 -0.65
C ASN A 74 -4.79 10.42 0.66
N MET A 75 -5.60 10.86 1.62
CA MET A 75 -5.14 11.23 2.96
C MET A 75 -4.45 10.05 3.66
N LYS A 76 -5.02 8.83 3.57
CA LYS A 76 -4.40 7.61 4.11
C LYS A 76 -3.06 7.29 3.44
N THR A 77 -3.00 7.34 2.11
CA THR A 77 -1.76 7.04 1.37
C THR A 77 -0.67 8.05 1.72
N ARG A 78 -1.00 9.34 1.77
CA ARG A 78 -0.06 10.40 2.20
C ARG A 78 0.47 10.15 3.61
N LEU A 79 -0.42 9.81 4.55
CA LEU A 79 -0.05 9.50 5.92
C LEU A 79 0.84 8.26 6.02
N LYS A 80 0.52 7.20 5.28
CA LYS A 80 1.33 5.97 5.23
C LYS A 80 2.73 6.24 4.71
N ASN A 81 2.86 6.93 3.57
CA ASN A 81 4.16 7.26 2.98
C ASN A 81 5.01 8.10 3.94
N LYS A 82 4.36 9.04 4.64
CA LYS A 82 5.02 9.90 5.63
C LYS A 82 5.46 9.09 6.87
N THR A 83 4.66 8.12 7.31
CA THR A 83 5.00 7.28 8.48
C THR A 83 6.05 6.22 8.13
N ASP A 84 5.98 5.62 6.95
CA ASP A 84 6.92 4.61 6.48
C ASP A 84 8.34 5.17 6.28
N ARG A 85 8.44 6.41 5.77
CA ARG A 85 9.71 7.14 5.65
C ARG A 85 10.42 7.39 6.99
N ASN A 86 9.72 7.27 8.14
CA ASN A 86 10.36 7.33 9.47
C ASN A 86 11.03 6.04 9.88
N LYS A 87 10.66 4.89 9.29
CA LYS A 87 11.28 3.60 9.62
C LYS A 87 12.73 3.53 9.13
N THR A 88 13.15 4.42 8.21
CA THR A 88 14.49 4.46 7.60
C THR A 88 15.46 5.45 8.27
N GLY A 89 15.29 5.77 9.56
CA GLY A 89 16.33 6.43 10.36
C GLY A 89 16.59 7.90 10.05
N ASN A 90 15.76 8.55 9.22
CA ASN A 90 15.83 9.99 9.01
C ASN A 90 14.98 10.75 10.03
N LYS A 91 15.41 11.99 10.35
CA LYS A 91 14.88 12.94 11.35
C LYS A 91 13.40 12.75 11.76
N PRO A 92 13.06 12.93 13.05
CA PRO A 92 11.70 12.74 13.55
C PRO A 92 10.70 13.62 12.78
N ILE A 93 9.75 12.99 12.11
CA ILE A 93 8.74 13.70 11.32
C ILE A 93 7.70 14.35 12.23
N ARG A 94 7.40 15.62 11.95
CA ARG A 94 6.28 16.35 12.54
C ARG A 94 5.00 16.06 11.75
N LEU A 95 4.04 15.39 12.39
CA LEU A 95 2.70 15.15 11.84
C LEU A 95 1.81 16.38 12.05
N LEU A 96 1.01 16.71 11.04
CA LEU A 96 -0.02 17.74 11.12
C LEU A 96 -1.15 17.32 12.08
N SER A 97 -2.02 18.25 12.47
CA SER A 97 -3.17 17.99 13.35
C SER A 97 -4.09 16.89 12.81
N TRP A 98 -4.55 17.03 11.57
CA TRP A 98 -5.44 16.04 10.94
C TRP A 98 -4.74 14.68 10.75
N GLU A 99 -3.44 14.67 10.47
CA GLU A 99 -2.64 13.45 10.31
C GLU A 99 -2.62 12.64 11.61
N ARG A 100 -2.47 13.30 12.76
CA ARG A 100 -2.53 12.67 14.09
C ARG A 100 -3.90 12.06 14.39
N ILE A 101 -4.98 12.79 14.07
CA ILE A 101 -6.35 12.31 14.26
C ILE A 101 -6.60 11.06 13.40
N MET A 102 -6.20 11.14 12.13
CA MET A 102 -6.37 10.05 11.16
C MET A 102 -5.51 8.83 11.53
N LEU A 103 -4.29 9.04 12.03
CA LEU A 103 -3.41 7.96 12.49
C LEU A 103 -4.04 7.19 13.67
N LYS A 104 -4.65 7.92 14.61
CA LYS A 104 -5.40 7.33 15.73
C LYS A 104 -6.62 6.55 15.25
N ALA A 105 -7.38 7.11 14.29
CA ALA A 105 -8.54 6.43 13.69
C ALA A 105 -8.16 5.14 12.92
N MET A 106 -6.92 5.03 12.45
CA MET A 106 -6.42 3.85 11.75
C MET A 106 -5.84 2.77 12.68
N HIS A 107 -5.91 2.94 14.00
CA HIS A 107 -5.35 2.02 14.99
C HIS A 107 -3.88 1.69 14.68
N ALA A 108 -3.07 2.73 14.43
CA ALA A 108 -1.67 2.56 14.04
C ALA A 108 -0.84 1.72 15.03
N ASP A 109 -1.21 1.73 16.31
CA ASP A 109 -0.53 0.98 17.38
C ASP A 109 -0.75 -0.54 17.28
N ILE A 110 -1.84 -0.98 16.64
CA ILE A 110 -2.20 -2.40 16.46
C ILE A 110 -1.83 -2.86 15.05
N ASN A 111 -1.67 -1.93 14.11
CA ASN A 111 -1.44 -2.24 12.71
C ASN A 111 0.04 -2.62 12.48
N PRO A 112 0.38 -3.88 12.19
CA PRO A 112 1.77 -4.33 12.04
C PRO A 112 2.50 -3.69 10.85
N VAL A 113 1.77 -3.08 9.91
CA VAL A 113 2.37 -2.28 8.83
C VAL A 113 2.94 -0.96 9.36
N LEU A 114 2.37 -0.43 10.45
CA LEU A 114 2.78 0.83 11.06
C LEU A 114 3.60 0.59 12.34
N SER A 115 3.17 -0.29 13.24
CA SER A 115 3.88 -0.67 14.47
C SER A 115 4.92 -1.76 14.23
N GLN A 116 6.12 -1.61 14.78
CA GLN A 116 7.09 -2.70 14.85
C GLN A 116 6.59 -3.72 15.88
N VAL A 117 6.43 -4.98 15.46
CA VAL A 117 6.00 -6.05 16.38
C VAL A 117 7.08 -6.21 17.46
N PRO A 118 6.72 -6.24 18.75
CA PRO A 118 7.67 -6.50 19.83
C PRO A 118 8.43 -7.81 19.55
N GLY A 119 9.77 -7.74 19.48
CA GLY A 119 10.64 -8.89 19.16
C GLY A 119 11.04 -9.03 17.68
N ALA A 120 10.59 -8.14 16.79
CA ALA A 120 11.08 -8.12 15.40
C ALA A 120 12.50 -7.55 15.34
N PHE A 121 13.50 -8.44 15.33
CA PHE A 121 14.90 -8.09 15.07
C PHE A 121 15.10 -7.70 13.60
N ALA A 122 15.54 -6.47 13.36
CA ALA A 122 16.03 -6.07 12.05
C ALA A 122 17.42 -6.71 11.84
N ILE A 123 17.46 -7.87 11.20
CA ILE A 123 18.71 -8.51 10.77
C ILE A 123 19.30 -7.63 9.66
N GLY A 124 20.29 -6.80 9.99
CA GLY A 124 21.05 -6.02 9.00
C GLY A 124 21.36 -4.57 9.35
N VAL A 125 20.88 -4.03 10.48
CA VAL A 125 21.31 -2.69 10.95
C VAL A 125 21.87 -2.83 12.35
N PRO A 126 23.17 -2.59 12.59
CA PRO A 126 23.70 -2.56 13.95
C PRO A 126 22.98 -1.46 14.71
N THR A 127 22.20 -1.86 15.71
CA THR A 127 21.49 -0.97 16.60
C THR A 127 22.54 -0.38 17.54
N GLN A 128 23.00 0.85 17.28
CA GLN A 128 23.81 1.55 18.27
C GLN A 128 22.91 2.00 19.43
N PRO A 129 23.34 1.82 20.69
CA PRO A 129 22.64 2.38 21.83
C PRO A 129 22.69 3.93 21.79
N PRO A 130 21.67 4.63 22.33
CA PRO A 130 21.66 6.09 22.35
C PRO A 130 22.77 6.60 23.26
N LEU A 131 23.86 7.10 22.69
CA LEU A 131 24.89 7.83 23.43
C LEU A 131 24.44 9.27 23.71
N PRO A 132 24.78 9.82 24.89
CA PRO A 132 24.38 11.15 25.32
C PRO A 132 25.09 12.24 24.51
N THR A 133 24.35 13.33 24.30
CA THR A 133 24.73 14.55 23.59
C THR A 133 26.01 15.18 24.14
N LEU A 134 27.02 15.35 23.27
CA LEU A 134 28.07 16.35 23.44
C LEU A 134 28.36 17.06 22.11
N ARG A 135 28.65 18.34 22.28
CA ARG A 135 28.69 19.43 21.28
C ARG A 135 30.03 19.49 20.56
N ASN A 136 29.97 20.11 19.37
CA ASN A 136 31.02 20.84 18.62
C ASN A 136 31.83 20.10 17.54
N ASP A 137 31.65 20.65 16.33
CA ASP A 137 32.59 21.00 15.25
C ASP A 137 33.49 19.96 14.55
N ILE A 138 33.62 20.22 13.25
CA ILE A 138 34.72 19.89 12.31
C ILE A 138 34.37 18.89 11.18
N MET A 139 34.23 19.51 10.00
CA MET A 139 34.68 19.16 8.64
C MET A 139 34.14 17.94 7.88
N THR A 140 33.45 18.30 6.79
CA THR A 140 33.52 17.75 5.42
C THR A 140 34.34 16.49 5.19
N GLU A 141 33.65 15.44 4.72
CA GLU A 141 34.01 14.70 3.51
C GLU A 141 32.73 14.20 2.81
N LYS A 142 32.56 14.59 1.54
CA LYS A 142 31.45 14.16 0.68
C LYS A 142 31.73 12.75 0.18
N ILE A 143 31.15 11.74 0.81
CA ILE A 143 31.08 10.40 0.23
C ILE A 143 29.83 10.37 -0.67
N VAL A 144 30.06 10.50 -1.97
CA VAL A 144 29.03 10.29 -3.00
C VAL A 144 28.70 8.80 -3.05
N PRO A 145 27.46 8.37 -2.77
CA PRO A 145 27.10 6.98 -2.96
C PRO A 145 27.01 6.68 -4.46
N ASN A 146 27.80 5.69 -4.87
CA ASN A 146 27.87 5.16 -6.22
C ASN A 146 26.45 4.75 -6.68
N LYS A 147 25.91 5.44 -7.70
CA LYS A 147 24.60 5.10 -8.28
C LYS A 147 24.75 3.76 -9.01
N LEU A 148 24.30 2.68 -8.39
CA LEU A 148 23.99 1.46 -9.12
C LEU A 148 22.92 1.82 -10.16
N SER A 149 23.29 1.74 -11.43
CA SER A 149 22.38 1.89 -12.55
C SER A 149 21.26 0.85 -12.42
N PRO A 150 19.99 1.22 -12.65
CA PRO A 150 18.93 0.25 -12.72
C PRO A 150 19.23 -0.72 -13.86
N LYS A 151 19.21 -2.03 -13.58
CA LYS A 151 19.15 -3.06 -14.63
C LYS A 151 18.06 -2.68 -15.63
N PRO A 152 18.32 -2.76 -16.94
CA PRO A 152 17.24 -2.63 -17.91
C PRO A 152 16.16 -3.64 -17.54
N ARG A 153 14.91 -3.19 -17.49
CA ARG A 153 13.78 -4.11 -17.39
C ARG A 153 13.82 -4.93 -18.66
N ASP A 154 14.28 -6.17 -18.55
CA ASP A 154 14.11 -7.12 -19.62
C ASP A 154 12.64 -7.08 -20.02
N VAL A 155 12.47 -6.81 -21.31
CA VAL A 155 11.24 -6.77 -22.04
C VAL A 155 10.41 -7.96 -21.57
N CYS A 156 9.26 -7.69 -20.95
CA CYS A 156 8.22 -8.67 -20.77
C CYS A 156 7.77 -9.04 -22.19
N GLY A 157 8.49 -10.01 -22.78
CA GLY A 157 8.13 -10.61 -24.04
C GLY A 157 6.74 -11.16 -23.85
N LYS A 158 5.78 -10.62 -24.62
CA LYS A 158 4.47 -11.24 -24.71
C LYS A 158 4.74 -12.70 -25.12
N PRO A 159 4.19 -13.68 -24.39
CA PRO A 159 4.33 -15.07 -24.81
C PRO A 159 3.86 -15.17 -26.26
N GLU A 160 4.65 -15.84 -27.09
CA GLU A 160 4.36 -16.01 -28.50
C GLU A 160 3.09 -16.86 -28.62
N GLU A 161 1.95 -16.19 -28.87
CA GLU A 161 0.67 -16.86 -29.07
C GLU A 161 0.66 -17.52 -30.46
N SER A 162 0.57 -18.84 -30.49
CA SER A 162 0.36 -19.60 -31.72
C SER A 162 -0.98 -19.19 -32.37
N ASP A 163 -1.08 -19.24 -33.71
CA ASP A 163 -2.28 -18.77 -34.43
C ASP A 163 -3.57 -19.49 -34.03
N GLU A 164 -3.46 -20.70 -33.49
CA GLU A 164 -4.58 -21.48 -32.92
C GLU A 164 -5.13 -20.87 -31.61
N THR A 165 -4.27 -20.25 -30.79
CA THR A 165 -4.66 -19.68 -29.50
C THR A 165 -5.32 -18.31 -29.61
N LYS A 166 -5.06 -17.58 -30.71
CA LYS A 166 -5.64 -16.24 -30.97
C LYS A 166 -7.15 -16.27 -31.21
N GLN A 167 -7.69 -17.41 -31.65
CA GLN A 167 -9.12 -17.57 -31.98
C GLN A 167 -9.93 -18.12 -30.80
N LEU A 168 -9.28 -18.50 -29.69
CA LEU A 168 -9.94 -19.14 -28.56
C LEU A 168 -10.49 -18.11 -27.57
N THR A 169 -11.66 -18.42 -27.04
CA THR A 169 -12.22 -17.67 -25.90
C THR A 169 -11.36 -17.88 -24.64
N THR A 170 -11.41 -16.95 -23.70
CA THR A 170 -10.66 -17.03 -22.43
C THR A 170 -10.92 -18.34 -21.67
N ALA A 171 -12.16 -18.84 -21.69
CA ALA A 171 -12.51 -20.10 -21.05
C ALA A 171 -11.85 -21.32 -21.72
N GLN A 172 -11.77 -21.32 -23.06
CA GLN A 172 -11.10 -22.38 -23.82
C GLN A 172 -9.59 -22.36 -23.60
N LEU A 173 -8.98 -21.16 -23.57
CA LEU A 173 -7.56 -20.99 -23.24
C LEU A 173 -7.24 -21.53 -21.84
N GLN A 174 -8.04 -21.18 -20.83
CA GLN A 174 -7.88 -21.70 -19.48
C GLN A 174 -7.98 -23.23 -19.45
N ARG A 175 -8.94 -23.83 -20.16
CA ARG A 175 -9.08 -25.29 -20.26
C ARG A 175 -7.85 -25.93 -20.91
N LEU A 176 -7.32 -25.35 -21.98
CA LEU A 176 -6.15 -25.85 -22.69
C LEU A 176 -4.92 -25.83 -21.78
N VAL A 177 -4.67 -24.70 -21.11
CA VAL A 177 -3.58 -24.56 -20.13
C VAL A 177 -3.67 -25.63 -19.05
N PHE A 178 -4.86 -25.88 -18.50
CA PHE A 178 -5.03 -26.93 -17.48
C PHE A 178 -4.74 -28.33 -18.01
N VAL A 179 -5.17 -28.65 -19.24
CA VAL A 179 -4.88 -29.95 -19.87
C VAL A 179 -3.38 -30.14 -20.07
N GLU A 180 -2.68 -29.10 -20.50
CA GLU A 180 -1.25 -29.13 -20.73
C GLU A 180 -0.46 -29.26 -19.40
N GLN A 181 -0.86 -28.51 -18.37
CA GLN A 181 -0.31 -28.64 -17.02
C GLN A 181 -0.50 -30.07 -16.47
N LEU A 182 -1.67 -30.68 -16.67
CA LEU A 182 -1.93 -32.07 -16.26
C LEU A 182 -1.04 -33.07 -17.01
N LYS A 183 -0.79 -32.83 -18.30
CA LYS A 183 0.11 -33.68 -19.10
C LYS A 183 1.54 -33.61 -18.57
N VAL A 184 2.05 -32.42 -18.28
CA VAL A 184 3.38 -32.22 -17.68
C VAL A 184 3.46 -32.91 -16.32
N ALA A 185 2.45 -32.75 -15.46
CA ALA A 185 2.42 -33.38 -14.14
C ALA A 185 2.47 -34.92 -14.24
N ARG A 186 1.74 -35.52 -15.19
CA ARG A 186 1.78 -36.97 -15.43
C ARG A 186 3.15 -37.46 -15.89
N LEU A 187 3.79 -36.71 -16.81
CA LEU A 187 5.13 -37.05 -17.28
C LEU A 187 6.17 -36.97 -16.14
N GLN A 188 6.06 -35.96 -15.28
CA GLN A 188 6.91 -35.85 -14.09
C GLN A 188 6.73 -37.04 -13.15
N GLN A 189 5.48 -37.44 -12.86
CA GLN A 189 5.20 -38.61 -12.03
C GLN A 189 5.83 -39.88 -12.62
N GLN A 190 5.67 -40.11 -13.92
CA GLN A 190 6.28 -41.25 -14.60
C GLN A 190 7.81 -41.22 -14.50
N TYR A 191 8.42 -40.07 -14.77
CA TYR A 191 9.86 -39.89 -14.64
C TYR A 191 10.37 -40.23 -13.23
N PHE A 192 9.71 -39.71 -12.19
CA PHE A 192 10.10 -39.99 -10.81
C PHE A 192 9.87 -41.46 -10.43
N SER A 193 8.78 -42.08 -10.89
CA SER A 193 8.53 -43.51 -10.65
C SER A 193 9.60 -44.40 -11.26
N ALA A 194 10.02 -44.13 -12.50
CA ALA A 194 11.09 -44.87 -13.17
C ALA A 194 12.44 -44.66 -12.47
N LYS A 195 12.72 -43.43 -12.03
CA LYS A 195 13.94 -43.10 -11.29
C LYS A 195 14.02 -43.83 -9.94
N LEU A 196 12.89 -43.96 -9.23
CA LEU A 196 12.81 -44.72 -7.98
C LEU A 196 13.04 -46.21 -8.22
N GLN A 197 12.44 -46.80 -9.25
CA GLN A 197 12.67 -48.20 -9.62
C GLN A 197 14.14 -48.49 -9.93
N GLN A 198 14.80 -47.60 -10.68
CA GLN A 198 16.24 -47.73 -10.94
C GLN A 198 17.08 -47.69 -9.66
N LEU A 199 16.71 -46.84 -8.70
CA LEU A 199 17.40 -46.79 -7.40
C LEU A 199 17.19 -48.10 -6.64
N ASP A 200 15.96 -48.60 -6.55
CA ASP A 200 15.65 -49.88 -5.88
C ASP A 200 16.41 -51.06 -6.52
N GLU A 201 16.56 -51.09 -7.85
CA GLU A 201 17.36 -52.10 -8.56
C GLU A 201 18.86 -51.97 -8.27
N THR A 202 19.37 -50.75 -8.09
CA THR A 202 20.79 -50.53 -7.71
C THR A 202 21.08 -50.87 -6.25
N TYR A 203 20.11 -50.74 -5.35
CA TYR A 203 20.29 -51.06 -3.92
C TYR A 203 20.08 -52.56 -3.61
N ASN A 204 19.38 -53.30 -4.46
CA ASN A 204 19.14 -54.75 -4.31
C ASN A 204 20.12 -55.65 -5.11
N LYS A 205 21.17 -55.08 -5.69
CA LYS A 205 22.31 -55.79 -6.29
C LYS A 205 23.55 -55.66 -5.41
#